data_AF-A0A0A2DLP4-F1
#
_entry.id   AF-A0A0A2DLP4-F1
#
_cell.length_a   1.000
_cell.length_b   1.000
_cell.length_c   1.000
_cell.angle_alpha   90.00
_cell.angle_beta   90.00
_cell.angle_gamma   90.00
#
_symmetry.space_group_name_H-M   'P 1'
#
loop_
_entity.id
_entity.type
_entity.pdbx_description
1 polymer ?
#
loop_
_entity_poly.entity_id
_entity_poly.type
_entity_poly.pdbx_seq_one_letter_code
_entity_poly.pdbx_strand_id
1 'polypeptide(L)'
;MRKFRNAALAIATATTVAISGMSVASAEMPMNPDGDTILSDTPILDNLRRNLDPENKLEWEKPETGRAVFGSDSWKNFDDLSGWAQGAKILLTVTAIASVFGLLVAPAYNFLRYGLAR
;
A
#
# COMPACT_ATOMS: atom_id res chain seq x y z
N MET A 1 -12.67 21.87 -7.17
CA MET A 1 -13.26 20.54 -6.91
C MET A 1 -13.30 19.58 -8.11
N ARG A 2 -13.38 20.02 -9.38
CA ARG A 2 -13.44 19.09 -10.53
C ARG A 2 -12.17 18.26 -10.76
N LYS A 3 -10.98 18.84 -10.54
CA LYS A 3 -9.70 18.16 -10.74
C LYS A 3 -9.48 17.00 -9.75
N PHE A 4 -9.84 17.19 -8.48
CA PHE A 4 -9.76 16.15 -7.45
C PHE A 4 -10.71 14.97 -7.68
N ARG A 5 -11.94 15.25 -8.13
CA ARG A 5 -12.92 14.20 -8.44
C ARG A 5 -12.48 13.31 -9.59
N ASN A 6 -11.91 13.91 -10.64
CA ASN A 6 -11.40 13.16 -11.79
C ASN A 6 -10.15 12.35 -11.43
N ALA A 7 -9.27 12.90 -10.60
CA ALA A 7 -8.10 12.18 -10.09
C ALA A 7 -8.50 10.99 -9.22
N ALA A 8 -9.44 11.17 -8.28
CA ALA A 8 -9.93 10.09 -7.43
C ALA A 8 -10.58 8.96 -8.23
N LEU A 9 -11.37 9.30 -9.26
CA LEU A 9 -11.97 8.31 -10.16
C LEU A 9 -10.91 7.54 -10.95
N ALA A 10 -9.92 8.25 -11.52
CA ALA A 10 -8.83 7.61 -12.25
C ALA A 10 -7.99 6.68 -11.35
N ILE A 11 -7.72 7.10 -10.10
CA ILE A 11 -7.03 6.26 -9.11
C ILE A 11 -7.87 5.03 -8.79
N ALA A 12 -9.16 5.19 -8.51
CA ALA A 12 -10.05 4.07 -8.18
C ALA A 12 -10.20 3.06 -9.33
N THR A 13 -10.27 3.53 -10.58
CA THR A 13 -10.30 2.66 -11.76
C THR A 13 -8.95 1.96 -11.94
N ALA A 14 -7.83 2.67 -11.82
CA ALA A 14 -6.50 2.09 -11.95
C ALA A 14 -6.23 1.04 -10.86
N THR A 15 -6.60 1.28 -9.61
CA THR A 15 -6.46 0.31 -8.52
C THR A 15 -7.34 -0.91 -8.74
N THR A 16 -8.58 -0.73 -9.21
CA THR A 16 -9.48 -1.85 -9.51
C THR A 16 -8.92 -2.72 -10.65
N VAL A 17 -8.44 -2.10 -11.73
CA VAL A 17 -7.85 -2.81 -12.87
C VAL A 17 -6.57 -3.55 -12.44
N ALA A 18 -5.69 -2.91 -11.68
CA ALA A 18 -4.47 -3.54 -11.16
C ALA A 18 -4.79 -4.75 -10.26
N ILE A 19 -5.70 -4.60 -9.30
CA ILE A 19 -6.11 -5.69 -8.41
C ILE A 19 -6.79 -6.82 -9.19
N SER A 20 -7.68 -6.50 -10.13
CA SER A 20 -8.33 -7.53 -10.98
C SER A 20 -7.35 -8.26 -11.89
N GLY A 21 -6.33 -7.56 -12.43
CA GLY A 21 -5.30 -8.16 -13.26
C GLY A 21 -4.35 -9.06 -12.47
N MET A 22 -4.03 -8.66 -11.23
CA MET A 22 -3.28 -9.49 -10.29
C MET A 22 -4.04 -10.78 -9.93
N SER A 23 -5.36 -10.73 -9.73
CA SER A 23 -6.17 -11.92 -9.43
C SER A 23 -6.18 -12.96 -10.55
N VAL A 24 -6.26 -12.51 -11.82
CA VAL A 24 -6.24 -13.44 -12.99
C VAL A 24 -4.83 -13.99 -13.21
N ALA A 25 -3.79 -13.15 -13.09
CA ALA A 25 -2.40 -13.60 -13.18
C ALA A 25 -2.03 -14.56 -12.03
N SER A 26 -2.49 -14.31 -10.80
CA SER A 26 -2.27 -15.19 -9.65
C SER A 26 -2.93 -16.56 -9.76
N ALA A 27 -3.98 -16.69 -10.59
CA ALA A 27 -4.71 -17.94 -10.77
C ALA A 27 -4.04 -18.89 -11.78
N GLU A 28 -3.21 -18.37 -12.69
CA GLU A 28 -2.54 -19.16 -13.74
C GLU A 28 -1.12 -19.59 -13.34
N MET A 29 -0.65 -19.20 -12.15
CA MET A 29 0.69 -19.56 -11.67
C MET A 29 0.69 -20.89 -10.92
N PRO A 30 1.68 -21.77 -11.16
CA PRO A 30 1.84 -22.97 -10.36
C PRO A 30 2.11 -22.56 -8.91
N MET A 31 1.16 -22.88 -8.03
CA MET A 31 1.26 -22.65 -6.61
C MET A 31 2.43 -23.47 -6.06
N ASN A 32 3.51 -22.81 -5.64
CA ASN A 32 4.57 -23.45 -4.86
C ASN A 32 3.95 -23.87 -3.50
N PRO A 33 4.27 -25.05 -2.93
CA PRO A 33 3.70 -25.52 -1.66
C PRO A 33 3.88 -24.57 -0.45
N ASP A 34 4.71 -23.55 -0.57
CA ASP A 34 4.97 -22.55 0.47
C ASP A 34 4.03 -21.32 0.45
N GLY A 35 3.04 -21.28 -0.46
CA GLY A 35 1.98 -20.26 -0.45
C GLY A 35 2.37 -18.88 -0.96
N ASP A 36 3.52 -18.75 -1.62
CA ASP A 36 3.97 -17.48 -2.21
C ASP A 36 3.36 -17.29 -3.60
N THR A 37 2.63 -16.18 -3.79
CA THR A 37 2.17 -15.77 -5.12
C THR A 37 3.33 -15.13 -5.85
N ILE A 38 3.93 -15.86 -6.78
CA ILE A 38 4.82 -15.25 -7.78
C ILE A 38 3.98 -14.15 -8.47
N LEU A 39 4.48 -12.93 -8.62
CA LEU A 39 3.94 -12.02 -9.64
C LEU A 39 4.77 -12.32 -10.88
N SER A 40 4.18 -12.95 -11.90
CA SER A 40 4.91 -13.21 -13.15
C SER A 40 5.54 -11.91 -13.66
N ASP A 41 6.80 -11.98 -14.05
CA ASP A 41 7.55 -10.94 -14.77
C ASP A 41 6.85 -10.62 -16.09
N THR A 42 5.78 -9.85 -16.00
CA THR A 42 5.06 -9.38 -17.18
C THR A 42 5.81 -8.15 -17.71
N PRO A 43 6.00 -8.04 -19.02
CA PRO A 43 6.71 -6.90 -19.61
C PRO A 43 6.05 -5.56 -19.27
N ILE A 44 4.77 -5.55 -18.91
CA ILE A 44 4.04 -4.37 -18.45
C ILE A 44 4.53 -3.90 -17.08
N LEU A 45 4.73 -4.82 -16.12
CA LEU A 45 5.20 -4.49 -14.78
C LEU A 45 6.62 -3.95 -14.80
N ASP A 46 7.50 -4.52 -15.63
CA ASP A 46 8.86 -4.03 -15.81
C ASP A 46 8.91 -2.64 -16.44
N ASN A 47 8.06 -2.39 -17.43
CA ASN A 47 7.92 -1.05 -18.01
C ASN A 47 7.41 -0.05 -16.96
N LEU A 48 6.44 -0.43 -16.13
CA LEU A 48 5.94 0.43 -15.05
C LEU A 48 7.05 0.73 -14.03
N ARG A 49 7.77 -0.29 -13.55
CA ARG A 49 8.90 -0.13 -12.61
C ARG A 49 9.96 0.82 -13.17
N ARG A 50 10.38 0.62 -14.43
CA ARG A 50 11.38 1.48 -15.10
C ARG A 50 10.94 2.93 -15.26
N ASN A 51 9.64 3.17 -15.47
CA ASN A 51 9.10 4.54 -15.59
C ASN A 51 8.87 5.21 -14.24
N LEU A 52 8.49 4.43 -13.21
CA LEU A 52 8.21 4.92 -11.85
C LEU A 52 9.49 5.19 -11.05
N ASP A 53 10.48 4.32 -11.21
CA ASP A 53 11.74 4.36 -10.48
C ASP A 53 12.91 3.96 -11.41
N PRO A 54 13.34 4.88 -12.30
CA PRO A 54 14.39 4.59 -13.27
C PRO A 54 15.76 4.30 -12.63
N GLU A 55 15.96 4.72 -11.38
CA GLU A 55 17.20 4.52 -10.61
C GLU A 55 17.13 3.30 -9.68
N ASN A 56 16.02 2.55 -9.68
CA ASN A 56 15.76 1.40 -8.81
C ASN A 56 16.03 1.68 -7.31
N LYS A 57 15.77 2.91 -6.85
CA LYS A 57 15.95 3.31 -5.45
C LYS A 57 15.00 2.59 -4.50
N LEU A 58 13.88 2.09 -5.02
CA LEU A 58 12.89 1.34 -4.26
C LEU A 58 13.26 -0.13 -4.11
N GLU A 59 14.31 -0.61 -4.77
CA GLU A 59 14.82 -1.97 -4.63
C GLU A 59 13.71 -3.02 -4.81
N TRP A 60 12.93 -2.93 -5.88
CA TRP A 60 11.73 -3.76 -6.12
C TRP A 60 11.99 -5.27 -6.11
N GLU A 61 13.22 -5.68 -6.41
CA GLU A 61 13.65 -7.07 -6.48
C GLU A 61 14.11 -7.64 -5.13
N LYS A 62 14.30 -6.78 -4.11
CA LYS A 62 14.71 -7.22 -2.77
C LYS A 62 13.48 -7.80 -2.04
N PRO A 63 13.46 -9.11 -1.77
CA PRO A 63 12.34 -9.73 -1.08
C PRO A 63 12.37 -9.35 0.40
N GLU A 64 11.23 -8.90 0.93
CA GLU A 64 11.07 -8.54 2.33
C GLU A 64 9.97 -9.39 2.96
N THR A 65 10.23 -9.90 4.16
CA THR A 65 9.21 -10.66 4.90
C THR A 65 8.29 -9.70 5.65
N GLY A 66 6.98 -9.97 5.71
CA GLY A 66 6.03 -9.13 6.45
C GLY A 66 6.41 -8.89 7.93
N ARG A 67 7.07 -9.87 8.58
CA ARG A 67 7.63 -9.71 9.93
C ARG A 67 8.78 -8.71 10.00
N ALA A 68 9.61 -8.64 8.97
CA ALA A 68 10.67 -7.63 8.87
C ALA A 68 10.08 -6.22 8.71
N VAL A 69 9.02 -6.09 7.91
CA VAL A 69 8.37 -4.79 7.63
C VAL A 69 7.51 -4.30 8.80
N PHE A 70 6.71 -5.17 9.43
CA PHE A 70 5.68 -4.79 10.41
C PHE A 70 5.82 -5.45 11.79
N GLY A 71 6.87 -6.24 12.03
CA GLY A 71 7.10 -6.88 13.32
C GLY A 71 7.42 -5.90 14.45
N SER A 72 7.50 -6.41 15.68
CA SER A 72 7.79 -5.62 16.90
C SER A 72 9.04 -4.76 16.78
N ASP A 73 10.11 -5.30 16.22
CA ASP A 73 11.41 -4.64 16.09
C ASP A 73 11.61 -3.97 14.73
N SER A 74 10.60 -4.03 13.85
CA SER A 74 10.69 -3.53 12.48
C SER A 74 11.01 -2.03 12.38
N TRP A 75 10.72 -1.24 13.42
CA TRP A 75 11.04 0.18 13.46
C TRP A 75 12.52 0.45 13.75
N LYS A 76 13.22 -0.46 14.42
CA LYS A 76 14.65 -0.34 14.69
C LYS A 76 15.49 -0.59 13.43
N ASN A 77 15.01 -1.48 12.58
CA ASN A 77 15.67 -1.88 11.34
C ASN A 77 15.01 -1.22 10.12
N PHE A 78 14.42 -0.04 10.29
CA PHE A 78 13.69 0.62 9.22
C PHE A 78 14.60 0.97 8.04
N ASP A 79 15.80 1.46 8.32
CA ASP A 79 16.78 1.86 7.31
C ASP A 79 17.36 0.66 6.54
N ASP A 80 17.24 -0.56 7.08
CA ASP A 80 17.73 -1.81 6.46
C ASP A 80 16.73 -2.40 5.44
N LEU A 81 15.48 -1.94 5.47
CA LEU A 81 14.42 -2.40 4.56
C LEU A 81 14.64 -1.88 3.14
N SER A 82 14.16 -2.61 2.14
CA SER A 82 14.04 -2.10 0.76
C SER A 82 13.25 -0.79 0.70
N GLY A 83 13.57 0.08 -0.27
CA GLY A 83 12.91 1.38 -0.40
C GLY A 83 11.39 1.27 -0.63
N TRP A 84 10.92 0.24 -1.35
CA TRP A 84 9.49 -0.03 -1.52
C TRP A 84 8.83 -0.42 -0.19
N ALA A 85 9.50 -1.22 0.64
CA ALA A 85 8.96 -1.67 1.92
C ALA A 85 8.94 -0.54 2.95
N GLN A 86 9.97 0.30 2.97
CA GLN A 86 10.00 1.53 3.74
C GLN A 86 8.82 2.44 3.37
N GLY A 87 8.63 2.69 2.08
CA GLY A 87 7.53 3.50 1.56
C GLY A 87 6.16 2.94 1.92
N ALA A 88 5.96 1.63 1.72
CA ALA A 88 4.72 0.93 2.07
C ALA A 88 4.42 1.02 3.58
N LYS A 89 5.44 0.83 4.42
CA LYS A 89 5.29 0.92 5.88
C LYS A 89 4.89 2.31 6.34
N ILE A 90 5.55 3.36 5.84
CA ILE A 90 5.19 4.75 6.17
C ILE A 90 3.75 5.02 5.74
N LEU A 91 3.41 4.70 4.49
CA LEU A 91 2.09 4.93 3.94
C LEU A 91 1.00 4.28 4.81
N LEU A 92 1.15 2.99 5.09
CA LEU A 92 0.18 2.24 5.89
C LEU A 92 0.09 2.74 7.33
N THR A 93 1.22 3.10 7.94
CA THR A 93 1.24 3.65 9.31
C THR A 93 0.49 4.98 9.37
N VAL A 94 0.78 5.91 8.46
CA VAL A 94 0.09 7.20 8.39
C VAL A 94 -1.40 7.00 8.12
N THR A 95 -1.76 6.11 7.20
CA THR A 95 -3.17 5.79 6.93
C THR A 95 -3.88 5.20 8.14
N ALA A 96 -3.23 4.30 8.90
CA ALA A 96 -3.80 3.72 10.11
C ALA A 96 -4.00 4.77 11.21
N ILE A 97 -3.05 5.69 11.39
CA ILE A 97 -3.21 6.79 12.35
C ILE A 97 -4.35 7.70 11.89
N ALA A 98 -4.36 8.11 10.63
CA ALA A 98 -5.38 8.98 10.06
C ALA A 98 -6.79 8.36 10.16
N SER A 99 -6.92 7.04 10.00
CA SER A 99 -8.20 6.35 10.13
C SER A 99 -8.72 6.36 11.57
N VAL A 100 -7.86 6.13 12.57
CA VAL A 100 -8.23 6.24 14.00
C VAL A 100 -8.70 7.65 14.31
N PHE A 101 -7.96 8.68 13.86
CA PHE A 101 -8.37 10.06 14.08
C PHE A 101 -9.67 10.42 13.37
N GLY A 102 -9.81 10.06 12.10
CA GLY A 102 -10.97 10.42 11.28
C GLY A 102 -12.25 9.69 11.70
N LEU A 103 -12.13 8.43 12.14
CA LEU A 103 -13.29 7.58 12.43
C LEU A 103 -13.68 7.56 13.92
N LEU A 104 -12.73 7.76 14.83
CA LEU A 104 -13.00 7.69 16.27
C LEU A 104 -12.86 9.05 16.93
N VAL A 105 -11.68 9.67 16.82
CA VAL A 105 -11.35 10.88 17.59
C VAL A 105 -12.18 12.07 17.13
N ALA A 106 -12.27 12.32 15.82
CA ALA A 106 -13.02 13.46 15.29
C ALA A 106 -14.53 13.35 15.58
N PRO A 107 -15.21 12.20 15.38
CA PRO A 107 -16.61 12.05 15.77
C PRO A 107 -16.83 12.17 17.27
N ALA A 108 -15.97 11.56 18.10
CA ALA A 108 -16.06 11.66 19.55
C ALA A 108 -15.89 13.11 20.03
N TYR A 109 -14.88 13.82 19.52
CA TYR A 109 -14.68 15.23 19.81
C TYR A 109 -15.89 16.08 19.40
N ASN A 110 -16.42 15.84 18.21
CA ASN A 110 -17.60 16.54 17.71
C ASN A 110 -18.82 16.29 18.61
N PHE A 111 -19.03 15.05 19.06
CA PHE A 111 -20.09 14.69 20.00
C PHE A 111 -19.92 15.37 21.36
N LEU A 112 -18.72 15.34 21.95
CA LEU A 112 -18.47 15.97 23.25
C LEU A 112 -18.63 17.49 23.20
N ARG A 113 -18.13 18.13 22.13
CA ARG A 113 -18.13 19.59 22.00
C ARG A 113 -19.48 20.17 21.59
N TYR A 114 -20.22 19.48 20.73
CA TYR A 114 -21.45 20.02 20.13
C TYR A 114 -22.70 19.15 20.35
N GLY A 115 -22.53 17.88 20.72
CA GLY A 115 -23.64 16.94 20.95
C GLY A 115 -24.15 16.91 22.38
N LEU A 116 -23.29 17.12 23.39
CA LEU A 116 -23.67 17.12 24.81
C LEU A 116 -24.27 18.45 25.31
N ALA A 117 -24.18 19.53 24.53
CA ALA A 117 -24.69 20.86 24.89
C ALA A 117 -26.13 21.13 24.40
N ARG A 118 -26.91 20.07 24.15
CA ARG A 118 -28.35 20.08 23.88
C ARG A 118 -29.06 19.16 24.85
#